data_AF-A0A428X8X1-F1
#
_entry.id   AF-A0A428X8X1-F1
#
_cell.length_a   1.000
_cell.length_b   1.000
_cell.length_c   1.000
_cell.angle_alpha   90.00
_cell.angle_beta   90.00
_cell.angle_gamma   90.00
#
_symmetry.space_group_name_H-M   'P 1'
#
loop_
_entity.id
_entity.type
_entity.pdbx_description
1 polymer ?
#
loop_
_entity_poly.entity_id
_entity_poly.type
_entity_poly.pdbx_seq_one_letter_code
_entity_poly.pdbx_strand_id
1 'polypeptide(L)'
;MVITPPLEPILARAVEVLPGPTALPGGTMYEPKYDGYRLLVFTCGGRVFLQSRNGNDLTAAFPEIAHAARQLGEDLVLDGEVIIYQEGRLDFASLQRRINRRPATTAHLAREQPAHLIVFDLLHRVGNDLIRRPYRERRAALEALFADHALGAPWVLTPVTEEVDQAREWMRQWAASGVEGVLAKGRNQPYRPGKRGWRKYRHRDTAEGVIGAVTGSLTRPETVLLGRYTGDGSLSLVARSTPLTASLRRELAPLLTPAGPDHPWHGMHLSAHWGSHQELAFTSTAPDLVAEFHGDTAIDRGRWRHPVRVRRLRRDLAPGDVPMRSASAPTPGSAPSHPEEEVEGTDMAAKQTKRAVYHITPAADRPAGEKWQIQHQEGRRAVSEPHRTQRQAIDAAREKAKQHQPAQVVVHGRDGRIRTEYTYGNDPRRTPG
;
A
#
# COMPACT_ATOMS: atom_id res chain seq x y z
N MET A 1 22.83 6.43 27.46
CA MET A 1 23.02 5.28 26.55
C MET A 1 23.23 5.83 25.16
N VAL A 2 24.48 5.95 24.71
CA VAL A 2 24.77 6.47 23.36
C VAL A 2 24.16 5.55 22.31
N ILE A 3 23.25 6.08 21.50
CA ILE A 3 22.64 5.33 20.39
C ILE A 3 23.66 5.30 19.25
N THR A 4 24.14 4.11 18.90
CA THR A 4 25.14 3.91 17.84
C THR A 4 24.54 3.14 16.67
N PRO A 5 24.98 3.39 15.42
CA PRO A 5 24.63 2.54 14.29
C PRO A 5 25.32 1.16 14.38
N PRO A 6 24.72 0.10 13.82
CA PRO A 6 23.41 0.10 13.19
C PRO A 6 22.26 0.07 14.22
N LEU A 7 21.22 0.88 14.00
CA LEU A 7 19.97 0.83 14.76
C LEU A 7 18.85 0.27 13.90
N GLU A 8 18.17 -0.80 14.35
CA GLU A 8 16.96 -1.26 13.67
C GLU A 8 15.84 -0.23 13.80
N PRO A 9 15.28 0.30 12.70
CA PRO A 9 14.19 1.26 12.79
C PRO A 9 12.93 0.63 13.39
N ILE A 10 12.09 1.43 14.04
CA ILE A 10 10.72 1.01 14.34
C ILE A 10 9.95 0.88 13.02
N LEU A 11 9.10 -0.15 12.94
CA LEU A 11 8.37 -0.50 11.74
C LEU A 11 6.86 -0.25 11.89
N ALA A 12 6.17 -0.16 10.76
CA ALA A 12 4.72 -0.07 10.71
C ALA A 12 4.08 -1.41 10.29
N ARG A 13 2.98 -1.77 10.97
CA ARG A 13 2.07 -2.84 10.54
C ARG A 13 1.03 -2.25 9.58
N ALA A 14 0.78 -2.91 8.46
CA ALA A 14 -0.32 -2.53 7.58
C ALA A 14 -1.69 -2.75 8.26
N VAL A 15 -2.58 -1.79 8.10
CA VAL A 15 -3.98 -1.88 8.57
C VAL A 15 -4.95 -1.59 7.44
N GLU A 16 -6.10 -2.26 7.50
CA GLU A 16 -7.17 -2.08 6.53
C GLU A 16 -8.07 -0.89 6.83
N VAL A 17 -8.11 -0.46 8.09
CA VAL A 17 -8.87 0.68 8.57
C VAL A 17 -7.91 1.62 9.26
N LEU A 18 -8.01 2.91 8.95
CA LEU A 18 -7.24 3.95 9.64
C LEU A 18 -7.64 3.93 11.13
N PRO A 19 -6.69 3.77 12.08
CA PRO A 19 -7.01 3.72 13.50
C PRO A 19 -7.73 5.01 13.92
N GLY A 20 -8.75 4.89 14.77
CA GLY A 20 -9.46 6.06 15.31
C GLY A 20 -8.61 6.86 16.31
N PRO A 21 -9.07 8.07 16.71
CA PRO A 21 -8.31 8.98 17.57
C PRO A 21 -7.86 8.39 18.91
N THR A 22 -8.61 7.42 19.47
CA THR A 22 -8.31 6.78 20.76
C THR A 22 -7.73 5.37 20.63
N ALA A 23 -7.48 4.89 19.40
CA ALA A 23 -7.14 3.49 19.15
C ALA A 23 -5.71 3.09 19.57
N LEU A 24 -4.81 4.06 19.76
CA LEU A 24 -3.41 3.83 20.12
C LEU A 24 -3.09 4.42 21.50
N PRO A 25 -2.00 3.97 22.17
CA PRO A 25 -1.67 4.39 23.53
C PRO A 25 -1.58 5.91 23.69
N GLY A 26 -2.43 6.47 24.54
CA GLY A 26 -2.50 7.92 24.82
C GLY A 26 -3.16 8.75 23.72
N GLY A 27 -3.80 8.13 22.74
CA GLY A 27 -4.34 8.79 21.54
C GLY A 27 -3.50 8.52 20.29
N THR A 28 -4.07 8.81 19.13
CA THR A 28 -3.47 8.57 17.82
C THR A 28 -2.98 9.88 17.21
N MET A 29 -1.71 9.92 16.84
CA MET A 29 -1.09 10.97 16.04
C MET A 29 -0.93 10.45 14.61
N TYR A 30 -1.35 11.26 13.63
CA TYR A 30 -1.29 10.92 12.21
C TYR A 30 -0.25 11.75 11.48
N GLU A 31 0.51 11.11 10.61
CA GLU A 31 1.47 11.74 9.69
C GLU A 31 1.22 11.25 8.26
N PRO A 32 1.52 12.05 7.22
CA PRO A 32 1.52 11.56 5.84
C PRO A 32 2.54 10.43 5.67
N LYS A 33 2.17 9.41 4.89
CA LYS A 33 3.09 8.35 4.49
C LYS A 33 3.70 8.73 3.13
N TYR A 34 4.99 9.03 3.14
CA TYR A 34 5.75 9.37 1.95
C TYR A 34 6.30 8.13 1.25
N ASP A 35 6.53 8.27 -0.06
CA ASP A 35 7.09 7.24 -0.93
C ASP A 35 8.58 7.55 -1.22
N GLY A 36 9.47 7.05 -0.36
CA GLY A 36 10.91 7.31 -0.44
C GLY A 36 11.76 6.14 0.09
N TYR A 37 12.95 6.47 0.61
CA TYR A 37 13.75 5.52 1.40
C TYR A 37 13.83 5.95 2.85
N ARG A 38 13.66 5.00 3.77
CA ARG A 38 13.95 5.22 5.19
C ARG A 38 15.42 5.56 5.37
N LEU A 39 15.70 6.65 6.09
CA LEU A 39 17.06 7.11 6.40
C LEU A 39 17.15 7.52 7.87
N LEU A 40 18.05 6.87 8.61
CA LEU A 40 18.45 7.33 9.94
C LEU A 40 19.71 8.18 9.79
N VAL A 41 19.74 9.31 10.47
CA VAL A 41 20.89 10.23 10.48
C VAL A 41 21.52 10.19 11.84
N PHE A 42 22.78 9.77 11.93
CA PHE A 42 23.57 9.80 13.14
C PHE A 42 24.63 10.88 13.01
N THR A 43 24.74 11.74 14.00
CA THR A 43 25.90 12.62 14.17
C THR A 43 26.53 12.37 15.55
N CYS A 44 27.85 12.28 15.58
CA CYS A 44 28.59 12.15 16.83
C CYS A 44 30.01 12.70 16.67
N GLY A 45 30.33 13.75 17.44
CA GLY A 45 31.64 14.39 17.42
C GLY A 45 32.04 14.87 16.02
N GLY A 46 31.10 15.46 15.28
CA GLY A 46 31.30 15.98 13.92
C GLY A 46 31.35 14.92 12.81
N ARG A 47 31.25 13.63 13.13
CA ARG A 47 31.10 12.55 12.15
C ARG A 47 29.63 12.35 11.83
N VAL A 48 29.33 12.04 10.57
CA VAL A 48 27.96 11.75 10.09
C VAL A 48 27.91 10.35 9.51
N PHE A 49 26.86 9.61 9.85
CA PHE A 49 26.54 8.32 9.25
C PHE A 49 25.06 8.30 8.86
N LEU A 50 24.79 8.04 7.59
CA LEU A 50 23.43 7.90 7.06
C LEU A 50 23.13 6.42 6.89
N GLN A 51 22.16 5.90 7.63
CA GLN A 51 21.83 4.49 7.64
C GLN A 51 20.51 4.24 6.91
N SER A 52 20.50 3.28 5.99
CA SER A 52 19.27 2.73 5.43
C SER A 52 18.45 1.97 6.49
N ARG A 53 17.22 1.59 6.11
CA ARG A 53 16.39 0.67 6.88
C ARG A 53 17.10 -0.61 7.33
N ASN A 54 17.91 -1.20 6.45
CA ASN A 54 18.56 -2.50 6.65
C ASN A 54 19.99 -2.37 7.19
N GLY A 55 20.38 -1.20 7.70
CA GLY A 55 21.70 -0.98 8.30
C GLY A 55 22.81 -0.53 7.33
N ASN A 56 22.58 -0.58 6.02
CA ASN A 56 23.58 -0.16 5.02
C ASN A 56 23.92 1.33 5.12
N ASP A 57 25.18 1.67 4.88
CA ASP A 57 25.67 3.04 4.77
C ASP A 57 25.22 3.69 3.45
N LEU A 58 24.49 4.79 3.56
CA LEU A 58 24.00 5.63 2.46
C LEU A 58 24.66 7.01 2.44
N THR A 59 25.69 7.25 3.25
CA THR A 59 26.37 8.56 3.38
C THR A 59 26.90 9.06 2.03
N ALA A 60 27.52 8.17 1.25
CA ALA A 60 28.02 8.49 -0.08
C ALA A 60 26.90 8.73 -1.12
N ALA A 61 25.69 8.19 -0.90
CA ALA A 61 24.55 8.33 -1.81
C ALA A 61 23.83 9.68 -1.68
N PHE A 62 23.91 10.29 -0.49
CA PHE A 62 23.22 11.55 -0.15
C PHE A 62 24.18 12.56 0.50
N PRO A 63 25.22 13.02 -0.24
CA PRO A 63 26.22 13.93 0.29
C PRO A 63 25.65 15.28 0.77
N GLU A 64 24.55 15.75 0.18
CA GLU A 64 23.87 16.98 0.61
C GLU A 64 23.24 16.85 2.01
N ILE A 65 22.67 15.69 2.33
CA ILE A 65 22.11 15.39 3.65
C ILE A 65 23.26 15.23 4.65
N ALA A 66 24.32 14.51 4.26
CA ALA A 66 25.49 14.32 5.12
C ALA A 66 26.17 15.66 5.45
N HIS A 67 26.30 16.55 4.46
CA HIS A 67 26.84 17.88 4.65
C HIS A 67 25.95 18.70 5.60
N ALA A 68 24.64 18.74 5.34
CA ALA A 68 23.70 19.47 6.18
C ALA A 68 23.71 18.96 7.64
N ALA A 69 23.77 17.64 7.85
CA ALA A 69 23.80 17.07 9.21
C ALA A 69 25.06 17.48 9.97
N ARG A 70 26.20 17.54 9.28
CA ARG A 70 27.46 17.99 9.87
C ARG A 70 27.41 19.47 10.29
N GLN A 71 26.67 20.30 9.56
CA GLN A 71 26.52 21.73 9.88
C GLN A 71 25.66 21.99 11.12
N LEU A 72 24.78 21.05 11.51
CA LEU A 72 23.99 21.19 12.75
C LEU A 72 24.88 21.28 14.00
N GLY A 73 26.08 20.68 13.96
CA GLY A 73 27.05 20.75 15.06
C GLY A 73 26.63 20.09 16.37
N GLU A 74 25.46 19.45 16.40
CA GLU A 74 24.94 18.71 17.55
C GLU A 74 25.08 17.19 17.34
N ASP A 75 25.20 16.45 18.44
CA ASP A 75 25.10 14.98 18.45
C ASP A 75 23.61 14.59 18.45
N LEU A 76 23.14 13.94 17.39
CA LEU A 76 21.73 13.62 17.18
C LEU A 76 21.52 12.30 16.46
N VAL A 77 20.34 11.72 16.69
CA VAL A 77 19.82 10.59 15.92
C VAL A 77 18.42 10.94 15.41
N LEU A 78 18.30 11.16 14.10
CA LEU A 78 17.02 11.43 13.43
C LEU A 78 16.53 10.19 12.71
N ASP A 79 15.20 10.08 12.59
CA ASP A 79 14.54 9.08 11.76
C ASP A 79 13.64 9.80 10.76
N GLY A 80 13.86 9.53 9.47
CA GLY A 80 13.23 10.23 8.38
C GLY A 80 13.06 9.40 7.11
N GLU A 81 12.43 10.01 6.10
CA GLU A 81 12.28 9.48 4.76
C GLU A 81 13.03 10.40 3.79
N VAL A 82 14.06 9.89 3.14
CA VAL A 82 14.75 10.62 2.08
C VAL A 82 13.93 10.54 0.80
N ILE A 83 13.70 11.70 0.20
CA ILE A 83 12.91 11.88 -1.01
C ILE A 83 13.65 12.73 -2.05
N ILE A 84 13.26 12.59 -3.30
CA ILE A 84 13.54 13.58 -4.35
C ILE A 84 12.19 14.13 -4.79
N TYR A 85 12.07 15.45 -4.84
CA TYR A 85 10.85 16.14 -5.24
C TYR A 85 11.11 16.91 -6.52
N GLN A 86 10.35 16.62 -7.57
CA GLN A 86 10.46 17.24 -8.88
C GLN A 86 9.08 17.39 -9.50
N GLU A 87 8.87 18.49 -10.25
CA GLU A 87 7.65 18.69 -11.04
C GLU A 87 6.35 18.52 -10.22
N GLY A 88 6.35 18.94 -8.95
CA GLY A 88 5.16 18.86 -8.10
C GLY A 88 4.94 17.51 -7.39
N ARG A 89 5.86 16.55 -7.51
CA ARG A 89 5.70 15.19 -6.95
C ARG A 89 6.99 14.54 -6.46
N LEU A 90 6.84 13.53 -5.60
CA LEU A 90 7.95 12.64 -5.22
C LEU A 90 8.38 11.76 -6.40
N ASP A 91 9.67 11.75 -6.69
CA ASP A 91 10.29 10.95 -7.74
C ASP A 91 11.15 9.83 -7.15
N PHE A 92 10.49 8.69 -6.92
CA PHE A 92 11.14 7.48 -6.45
C PHE A 92 12.14 6.89 -7.45
N ALA A 93 11.92 7.05 -8.76
CA ALA A 93 12.83 6.53 -9.77
C ALA A 93 14.18 7.27 -9.71
N SER A 94 14.15 8.58 -9.47
CA SER A 94 15.34 9.38 -9.22
C SER A 94 16.10 8.94 -7.97
N LEU A 95 15.40 8.62 -6.88
CA LEU A 95 16.03 8.04 -5.69
C LEU A 95 16.71 6.70 -6.00
N GLN A 96 16.04 5.80 -6.72
CA GLN A 96 16.62 4.52 -7.14
C GLN A 96 17.90 4.70 -7.96
N ARG A 97 17.95 5.72 -8.83
CA ARG A 97 19.13 6.00 -9.65
C ARG A 97 20.34 6.45 -8.83
N ARG A 98 20.16 6.97 -7.60
CA ARG A 98 21.24 7.43 -6.73
C ARG A 98 22.01 6.30 -6.03
N ILE A 99 21.31 5.22 -5.69
CA ILE A 99 21.90 4.11 -4.95
C ILE A 99 22.84 3.32 -5.86
N ASN A 100 23.99 2.87 -5.31
CA ASN A 100 25.01 2.06 -6.00
C ASN A 100 25.63 2.71 -7.25
N ARG A 101 25.75 4.05 -7.27
CA ARG A 101 26.48 4.79 -8.31
C ARG A 101 27.89 5.17 -7.88
N ARG A 102 28.74 5.44 -8.88
CA ARG A 102 30.08 5.97 -8.66
C ARG A 102 29.99 7.37 -8.02
N PRO A 103 30.90 7.73 -7.09
CA PRO A 103 30.83 9.00 -6.36
C PRO A 103 30.69 10.24 -7.24
N ALA A 104 31.41 10.32 -8.37
CA ALA A 104 31.33 11.45 -9.29
C ALA A 104 29.92 11.63 -9.90
N THR A 105 29.29 10.52 -10.29
CA THR A 105 27.91 10.52 -10.81
C THR A 105 26.93 10.92 -9.71
N THR A 106 27.11 10.42 -8.48
CA THR A 106 26.26 10.80 -7.35
C THR A 106 26.37 12.28 -7.03
N ALA A 107 27.57 12.85 -6.98
CA ALA A 107 27.78 14.26 -6.72
C ALA A 107 27.14 15.16 -7.80
N HIS A 108 27.16 14.72 -9.06
CA HIS A 108 26.46 15.42 -10.14
C HIS A 108 24.94 15.36 -9.97
N LEU A 109 24.37 14.16 -9.78
CA LEU A 109 22.93 13.99 -9.52
C LEU A 109 22.46 14.72 -8.25
N ALA A 110 23.33 14.85 -7.25
CA ALA A 110 23.07 15.61 -6.02
C ALA A 110 22.81 17.09 -6.25
N ARG A 111 23.46 17.67 -7.26
CA ARG A 111 23.26 19.08 -7.62
C ARG A 111 22.03 19.28 -8.50
N GLU A 112 21.78 18.36 -9.43
CA GLU A 112 20.66 18.48 -10.37
C GLU A 112 19.31 18.12 -9.74
N GLN A 113 19.30 17.15 -8.83
CA GLN A 113 18.07 16.55 -8.29
C GLN A 113 18.19 16.38 -6.78
N PRO A 114 18.39 17.47 -6.01
CA PRO A 114 18.75 17.40 -4.59
C PRO A 114 17.71 16.62 -3.78
N ALA A 115 18.21 15.75 -2.91
CA ALA A 115 17.39 14.99 -1.99
C ALA A 115 17.00 15.86 -0.79
N HIS A 116 15.82 15.59 -0.25
CA HIS A 116 15.34 16.19 0.99
C HIS A 116 15.10 15.06 1.99
N LEU A 117 15.28 15.35 3.28
CA LEU A 117 14.92 14.43 4.35
C LEU A 117 13.66 14.91 5.05
N ILE A 118 12.57 14.16 4.90
CA ILE A 118 11.37 14.38 5.68
C ILE A 118 11.56 13.71 7.04
N VAL A 119 11.75 14.51 8.08
CA VAL A 119 12.04 14.05 9.44
C VAL A 119 10.74 13.89 10.21
N PHE A 120 10.57 12.74 10.86
CA PHE A 120 9.35 12.42 11.61
C PHE A 120 9.61 11.86 13.02
N ASP A 121 10.87 11.66 13.43
CA ASP A 121 11.22 11.30 14.80
C ASP A 121 12.64 11.79 15.18
N LEU A 122 12.85 12.01 16.47
CA LEU A 122 14.13 12.38 17.08
C LEU A 122 14.41 11.42 18.25
N LEU A 123 15.47 10.63 18.12
CA LEU A 123 15.78 9.53 19.05
C LEU A 123 16.84 9.90 20.08
N HIS A 124 17.70 10.87 19.75
CA HIS A 124 18.72 11.42 20.61
C HIS A 124 19.03 12.86 20.19
N ARG A 125 19.30 13.73 21.17
CA ARG A 125 19.82 15.09 20.97
C ARG A 125 20.69 15.46 22.17
N VAL A 126 21.95 15.81 21.93
CA VAL A 126 22.91 16.36 22.91
C VAL A 126 22.83 15.69 24.28
N GLY A 127 23.25 14.43 24.36
CA GLY A 127 23.31 13.69 25.64
C GLY A 127 21.95 13.26 26.20
N ASN A 128 20.84 13.65 25.59
CA ASN A 128 19.49 13.27 26.00
C ASN A 128 18.94 12.14 25.12
N ASP A 129 18.74 10.97 25.74
CA ASP A 129 18.16 9.80 25.07
C ASP A 129 16.64 9.85 25.05
N LEU A 130 16.09 10.12 23.87
CA LEU A 130 14.66 10.26 23.66
C LEU A 130 13.97 8.95 23.29
N ILE A 131 14.72 7.92 22.88
CA ILE A 131 14.17 6.66 22.33
C ILE A 131 13.11 6.00 23.24
N ARG A 132 13.26 6.06 24.58
CA ARG A 132 12.30 5.49 25.53
C ARG A 132 11.15 6.42 25.88
N ARG A 133 11.21 7.70 25.49
CA ARG A 133 10.20 8.71 25.80
C ARG A 133 8.96 8.53 24.93
N PRO A 134 7.77 8.92 25.41
CA PRO A 134 6.56 9.06 24.61
C PRO A 134 6.77 9.79 23.29
N TYR A 135 6.09 9.37 22.22
CA TYR A 135 6.21 10.02 20.91
C TYR A 135 5.89 11.52 20.97
N ARG A 136 4.93 11.96 21.78
CA ARG A 136 4.65 13.40 21.98
C ARG A 136 5.87 14.21 22.47
N GLU A 137 6.71 13.60 23.32
CA GLU A 137 7.91 14.27 23.85
C GLU A 137 9.02 14.30 22.79
N ARG A 138 9.18 13.20 22.04
CA ARG A 138 10.14 13.15 20.92
C ARG A 138 9.76 14.12 19.81
N ARG A 139 8.46 14.24 19.52
CA ARG A 139 7.91 15.16 18.53
C ARG A 139 8.13 16.62 18.94
N ALA A 140 7.84 16.98 20.19
CA ALA A 140 8.11 18.33 20.70
C ALA A 140 9.61 18.67 20.65
N ALA A 141 10.49 17.72 20.98
CA ALA A 141 11.93 17.90 20.87
C ALA A 141 12.41 18.05 19.41
N LEU A 142 11.77 17.35 18.47
CA LEU A 142 12.02 17.50 17.04
C LEU A 142 11.57 18.88 16.53
N GLU A 143 10.38 19.35 16.94
CA GLU A 143 9.88 20.69 16.62
C GLU A 143 10.79 21.79 17.17
N ALA A 144 11.27 21.63 18.42
CA ALA A 144 12.26 22.52 19.01
C ALA A 144 13.57 22.52 18.21
N LEU A 145 14.09 21.36 17.81
CA LEU A 145 15.30 21.30 16.96
C LEU A 145 15.12 22.10 15.65
N PHE A 146 13.97 21.97 14.99
CA PHE A 146 13.66 22.72 13.77
C PHE A 146 13.58 24.23 14.02
N ALA A 147 12.98 24.65 15.15
CA ALA A 147 12.88 26.05 15.53
C ALA A 147 14.24 26.65 15.91
N ASP A 148 15.01 25.97 16.76
CA ASP A 148 16.30 26.43 17.29
C ASP A 148 17.30 26.71 16.16
N HIS A 149 17.31 25.85 15.13
CA HIS A 149 18.22 25.97 13.99
C HIS A 149 17.58 26.60 12.75
N ALA A 150 16.32 27.05 12.84
CA ALA A 150 15.53 27.55 11.70
C ALA A 150 15.63 26.63 10.47
N LEU A 151 15.47 25.32 10.67
CA LEU A 151 15.75 24.32 9.65
C LEU A 151 14.81 24.44 8.45
N GLY A 152 15.42 24.61 7.27
CA GLY A 152 14.79 24.46 5.97
C GLY A 152 15.50 23.39 5.15
N ALA A 153 15.33 23.44 3.82
CA ALA A 153 15.94 22.48 2.91
C ALA A 153 17.45 22.28 3.21
N PRO A 154 17.94 21.02 3.25
CA PRO A 154 17.24 19.82 2.80
C PRO A 154 16.33 19.16 3.86
N TRP A 155 16.20 19.73 5.05
CA TRP A 155 15.33 19.21 6.11
C TRP A 155 13.88 19.63 5.88
N VAL A 156 12.97 18.68 6.07
CA VAL A 156 11.53 18.92 6.00
C VAL A 156 10.90 18.32 7.25
N LEU A 157 10.25 19.14 8.07
CA LEU A 157 9.49 18.63 9.20
C LEU A 157 8.16 18.08 8.68
N THR A 158 7.88 16.80 8.96
CA THR A 158 6.56 16.25 8.60
C THR A 158 5.46 16.95 9.41
N PRO A 159 4.29 17.27 8.84
CA PRO A 159 3.14 17.70 9.62
C PRO A 159 2.59 16.52 10.42
N VAL A 160 1.98 16.83 11.56
CA VAL A 160 1.30 15.86 12.42
C VAL A 160 -0.06 16.41 12.83
N THR A 161 -1.05 15.53 12.98
CA THR A 161 -2.40 15.91 13.43
C THR A 161 -2.98 14.83 14.34
N GLU A 162 -3.85 15.23 15.26
CA GLU A 162 -4.70 14.32 16.05
C GLU A 162 -6.08 14.12 15.40
N GLU A 163 -6.39 14.92 14.36
CA GLU A 163 -7.66 14.91 13.66
C GLU A 163 -7.63 13.91 12.51
N VAL A 164 -8.45 12.86 12.63
CA VAL A 164 -8.52 11.79 11.62
C VAL A 164 -8.95 12.31 10.25
N ASP A 165 -9.79 13.34 10.20
CA ASP A 165 -10.29 13.91 8.96
C ASP A 165 -9.21 14.71 8.22
N GLN A 166 -8.36 15.43 8.96
CA GLN A 166 -7.18 16.09 8.39
C GLN A 166 -6.21 15.06 7.80
N ALA A 167 -6.02 13.93 8.47
CA ALA A 167 -5.20 12.83 7.95
C ALA A 167 -5.77 12.24 6.65
N ARG A 168 -7.10 12.08 6.56
CA ARG A 168 -7.80 11.66 5.34
C ARG A 168 -7.69 12.69 4.22
N GLU A 169 -7.67 13.98 4.56
CA GLU A 169 -7.51 15.05 3.58
C GLU A 169 -6.12 15.01 2.92
N TRP A 170 -5.05 14.77 3.68
CA TRP A 170 -3.70 14.60 3.09
C TRP A 170 -3.66 13.49 2.05
N MET A 171 -4.36 12.38 2.29
CA MET A 171 -4.46 11.29 1.33
C MET A 171 -5.20 11.68 0.04
N ARG A 172 -6.09 12.68 0.09
CA ARG A 172 -6.81 13.17 -1.10
C ARG A 172 -6.01 14.23 -1.84
N GLN A 173 -5.49 15.22 -1.12
CA GLN A 173 -4.83 16.38 -1.73
C GLN A 173 -3.41 16.06 -2.19
N TRP A 174 -2.66 15.26 -1.42
CA TRP A 174 -1.24 15.07 -1.64
C TRP A 174 -0.91 13.73 -2.32
N ALA A 175 -1.93 12.95 -2.68
CA ALA A 175 -1.76 11.71 -3.45
C ALA A 175 -1.02 11.95 -4.77
N ALA A 176 -1.40 12.99 -5.52
CA ALA A 176 -0.74 13.35 -6.77
C ALA A 176 0.73 13.76 -6.56
N SER A 177 1.04 14.32 -5.39
CA SER A 177 2.39 14.72 -5.01
C SER A 177 3.22 13.59 -4.42
N GLY A 178 2.67 12.38 -4.24
CA GLY A 178 3.41 11.19 -3.80
C GLY A 178 3.15 10.73 -2.35
N VAL A 179 2.16 11.29 -1.66
CA VAL A 179 1.70 10.75 -0.37
C VAL A 179 0.87 9.50 -0.64
N GLU A 180 1.38 8.33 -0.23
CA GLU A 180 0.74 7.04 -0.49
C GLU A 180 -0.25 6.61 0.61
N GLY A 181 -0.33 7.36 1.70
CA GLY A 181 -1.23 7.06 2.81
C GLY A 181 -0.95 7.85 4.08
N VAL A 182 -1.24 7.23 5.22
CA VAL A 182 -1.08 7.79 6.56
C VAL A 182 -0.35 6.79 7.46
N LEU A 183 0.59 7.29 8.25
CA LEU A 183 1.15 6.61 9.40
C LEU A 183 0.42 7.07 10.66
N ALA A 184 0.01 6.12 11.49
CA ALA A 184 -0.59 6.36 12.79
C ALA A 184 0.32 5.83 13.90
N LYS A 185 0.60 6.70 14.87
CA LYS A 185 1.49 6.48 16.02
C LYS A 185 0.73 6.75 17.32
N GLY A 186 1.01 6.00 18.38
CA GLY A 186 0.44 6.31 19.69
C GLY A 186 1.14 7.51 20.32
N ARG A 187 0.39 8.47 20.86
CA ARG A 187 0.93 9.69 21.51
C ARG A 187 1.88 9.36 22.66
N ASN A 188 1.55 8.32 23.43
CA ASN A 188 2.36 7.80 24.54
C ASN A 188 3.27 6.62 24.15
N GLN A 189 3.43 6.35 22.85
CA GLN A 189 4.20 5.20 22.37
C GLN A 189 5.72 5.49 22.39
N PRO A 190 6.54 4.67 23.08
CA PRO A 190 7.99 4.77 22.99
C PRO A 190 8.50 4.25 21.63
N TYR A 191 9.70 4.67 21.25
CA TYR A 191 10.36 4.10 20.07
C TYR A 191 10.94 2.73 20.44
N ARG A 192 10.56 1.70 19.69
CA ARG A 192 11.00 0.31 19.92
C ARG A 192 11.71 -0.20 18.66
N PRO A 193 13.06 -0.17 18.63
CA PRO A 193 13.85 -0.68 17.52
C PRO A 193 13.41 -2.08 17.07
N GLY A 194 13.32 -2.29 15.76
CA GLY A 194 12.95 -3.58 15.15
C GLY A 194 11.50 -4.03 15.34
N LYS A 195 10.70 -3.32 16.16
CA LYS A 195 9.31 -3.70 16.43
C LYS A 195 8.34 -3.03 15.45
N ARG A 196 7.28 -3.76 15.08
CA ARG A 196 6.15 -3.24 14.29
C ARG A 196 5.18 -2.42 15.16
N GLY A 197 5.68 -1.32 15.71
CA GLY A 197 4.94 -0.47 16.64
C GLY A 197 3.88 0.40 15.98
N TRP A 198 4.16 0.95 14.80
CA TRP A 198 3.27 1.90 14.13
C TRP A 198 2.19 1.21 13.28
N ARG A 199 1.23 1.99 12.77
CA ARG A 199 0.22 1.51 11.81
C ARG A 199 0.35 2.29 10.50
N LYS A 200 0.40 1.60 9.37
CA LYS A 200 0.33 2.22 8.04
C LYS A 200 -1.01 1.92 7.39
N TYR A 201 -1.73 2.96 7.03
CA TYR A 201 -2.95 2.90 6.21
C TYR A 201 -2.65 3.52 4.85
N ARG A 202 -3.10 2.91 3.76
CA ARG A 202 -2.87 3.41 2.39
C ARG A 202 -4.14 3.39 1.57
N HIS A 203 -4.23 4.30 0.61
CA HIS A 203 -5.29 4.26 -0.40
C HIS A 203 -5.09 3.00 -1.26
N ARG A 204 -6.14 2.19 -1.40
CA ARG A 204 -6.08 0.80 -1.92
C ARG A 204 -5.94 0.73 -3.45
N ASP A 205 -4.95 1.39 -4.01
CA ASP A 205 -4.64 1.27 -5.44
C ASP A 205 -3.47 0.31 -5.68
N THR A 206 -2.71 0.02 -4.62
CA THR A 206 -1.62 -0.96 -4.62
C THR A 206 -1.59 -1.81 -3.36
N ALA A 207 -1.08 -3.03 -3.51
CA ALA A 207 -0.83 -3.98 -2.44
C ALA A 207 0.58 -4.56 -2.57
N GLU A 208 1.13 -5.07 -1.45
CA GLU A 208 2.39 -5.82 -1.47
C GLU A 208 2.15 -7.33 -1.43
N GLY A 209 3.06 -8.08 -2.05
CA GLY A 209 3.13 -9.53 -2.02
C GLY A 209 4.57 -10.03 -2.10
N VAL A 210 4.84 -11.16 -1.46
CA VAL A 210 6.14 -11.85 -1.50
C VAL A 210 6.24 -12.62 -2.81
N ILE A 211 7.33 -12.48 -3.54
CA ILE A 211 7.57 -13.26 -4.78
C ILE A 211 7.99 -14.66 -4.35
N GLY A 212 7.15 -15.66 -4.58
CA GLY A 212 7.50 -17.07 -4.30
C GLY A 212 7.84 -17.88 -5.55
N ALA A 213 7.48 -17.40 -6.73
CA ALA A 213 7.78 -18.06 -8.00
C ALA A 213 7.68 -17.09 -9.18
N VAL A 214 8.25 -17.50 -10.32
CA VAL A 214 8.14 -16.81 -11.60
C VAL A 214 7.70 -17.78 -12.69
N THR A 215 7.02 -17.29 -13.72
CA THR A 215 6.94 -18.02 -15.00
C THR A 215 8.18 -17.73 -15.83
N GLY A 216 8.60 -18.68 -16.67
CA GLY A 216 9.92 -18.66 -17.32
C GLY A 216 11.02 -19.13 -16.39
N SER A 217 12.28 -18.79 -16.71
CA SER A 217 13.45 -19.11 -15.88
C SER A 217 13.77 -17.99 -14.90
N LEU A 218 14.56 -18.28 -13.86
CA LEU A 218 15.06 -17.27 -12.93
C LEU A 218 15.89 -16.18 -13.64
N THR A 219 16.59 -16.55 -14.72
CA THR A 219 17.37 -15.62 -15.54
C THR A 219 16.52 -14.82 -16.53
N ARG A 220 15.30 -15.26 -16.83
CA ARG A 220 14.37 -14.63 -17.79
C ARG A 220 12.93 -14.68 -17.27
N PRO A 221 12.62 -14.03 -16.13
CA PRO A 221 11.30 -14.09 -15.54
C PRO A 221 10.29 -13.37 -16.43
N GLU A 222 9.09 -13.93 -16.56
CA GLU A 222 8.02 -13.36 -17.39
C GLU A 222 6.87 -12.77 -16.59
N THR A 223 6.40 -13.50 -15.58
CA THR A 223 5.41 -13.06 -14.60
C THR A 223 5.88 -13.48 -13.21
N VAL A 224 5.34 -12.85 -12.16
CA VAL A 224 5.56 -13.26 -10.76
C VAL A 224 4.30 -13.86 -10.17
N LEU A 225 4.49 -14.86 -9.32
CA LEU A 225 3.48 -15.43 -8.43
C LEU A 225 3.73 -14.86 -7.03
N LEU A 226 2.72 -14.20 -6.50
CA LEU A 226 2.80 -13.38 -5.28
C LEU A 226 2.03 -14.07 -4.15
N GLY A 227 2.68 -14.22 -3.01
CA GLY A 227 2.13 -14.83 -1.82
C GLY A 227 2.08 -13.88 -0.61
N ARG A 228 1.33 -14.30 0.41
CA ARG A 228 1.32 -13.72 1.76
C ARG A 228 1.38 -14.84 2.79
N TYR A 229 2.19 -14.66 3.82
CA TYR A 229 2.29 -15.63 4.91
C TYR A 229 0.99 -15.65 5.74
N THR A 230 0.54 -16.84 6.10
CA THR A 230 -0.56 -17.08 7.06
C THR A 230 -0.02 -17.20 8.48
N GLY A 231 -0.93 -17.26 9.46
CA GLY A 231 -0.60 -17.35 10.90
C GLY A 231 0.30 -18.54 11.27
N ASP A 232 0.23 -19.61 10.49
CA ASP A 232 1.00 -20.85 10.63
C ASP A 232 2.37 -20.82 9.91
N GLY A 233 2.73 -19.70 9.28
CA GLY A 233 3.98 -19.55 8.55
C GLY A 233 3.97 -20.10 7.12
N SER A 234 2.84 -20.60 6.60
CA SER A 234 2.76 -21.04 5.20
C SER A 234 2.59 -19.86 4.23
N LEU A 235 3.24 -19.93 3.06
CA LEU A 235 3.12 -18.88 2.03
C LEU A 235 1.89 -19.18 1.16
N SER A 236 0.84 -18.39 1.31
CA SER A 236 -0.38 -18.58 0.52
C SER A 236 -0.39 -17.71 -0.73
N LEU A 237 -0.60 -18.30 -1.91
CA LEU A 237 -0.73 -17.55 -3.17
C LEU A 237 -1.90 -16.55 -3.09
N VAL A 238 -1.62 -15.28 -3.37
CA VAL A 238 -2.60 -14.18 -3.37
C VAL A 238 -2.81 -13.55 -4.73
N ALA A 239 -1.81 -13.54 -5.62
CA ALA A 239 -1.94 -12.95 -6.94
C ALA A 239 -0.96 -13.54 -7.94
N ARG A 240 -1.31 -13.45 -9.22
CA ARG A 240 -0.41 -13.63 -10.35
C ARG A 240 -0.27 -12.32 -11.08
N SER A 241 0.92 -11.96 -11.54
CA SER A 241 1.08 -10.73 -12.31
C SER A 241 0.70 -10.87 -13.78
N THR A 242 0.39 -9.74 -14.42
CA THR A 242 0.57 -9.59 -15.87
C THR A 242 2.05 -9.75 -16.25
N PRO A 243 2.39 -9.91 -17.54
CA PRO A 243 3.78 -9.88 -17.99
C PRO A 243 4.55 -8.67 -17.45
N LEU A 244 5.74 -8.93 -16.91
CA LEU A 244 6.65 -7.90 -16.41
C LEU A 244 7.19 -7.06 -17.57
N THR A 245 7.39 -5.77 -17.31
CA THR A 245 8.06 -4.87 -18.26
C THR A 245 9.54 -5.25 -18.44
N ALA A 246 10.15 -4.90 -19.56
CA ALA A 246 11.57 -5.18 -19.81
C ALA A 246 12.51 -4.60 -18.74
N SER A 247 12.14 -3.46 -18.13
CA SER A 247 12.88 -2.88 -17.02
C SER A 247 12.82 -3.75 -15.77
N LEU A 248 11.61 -4.14 -15.36
CA LEU A 248 11.42 -4.99 -14.17
C LEU A 248 12.05 -6.37 -14.34
N ARG A 249 12.02 -6.95 -15.55
CA ARG A 249 12.70 -8.23 -15.84
C ARG A 249 14.21 -8.14 -15.61
N ARG A 250 14.85 -7.09 -16.12
CA ARG A 250 16.30 -6.85 -15.93
C ARG A 250 16.65 -6.55 -14.48
N GLU A 251 15.77 -5.88 -13.74
CA GLU A 251 15.97 -5.58 -12.32
C GLU A 251 15.79 -6.83 -11.44
N LEU A 252 14.77 -7.64 -11.72
CA LEU A 252 14.40 -8.81 -10.91
C LEU A 252 15.34 -10.01 -11.12
N ALA A 253 15.69 -10.33 -12.37
CA ALA A 253 16.47 -11.54 -12.70
C ALA A 253 17.75 -11.73 -11.86
N PRO A 254 18.62 -10.71 -11.65
CA PRO A 254 19.83 -10.88 -10.86
C PRO A 254 19.58 -10.98 -9.34
N LEU A 255 18.35 -10.75 -8.88
CA LEU A 255 17.97 -10.81 -7.46
C LEU A 255 17.30 -12.13 -7.08
N LEU A 256 16.86 -12.92 -8.05
CA LEU A 256 16.16 -14.19 -7.79
C LEU A 256 17.15 -15.25 -7.32
N THR A 257 16.86 -15.84 -6.18
CA THR A 257 17.61 -16.98 -5.63
C THR A 257 16.82 -18.26 -5.87
N PRO A 258 17.43 -19.36 -6.36
CA PRO A 258 16.73 -20.64 -6.49
C PRO A 258 16.05 -21.06 -5.18
N ALA A 259 14.84 -21.61 -5.29
CA ALA A 259 14.13 -22.15 -4.15
C ALA A 259 14.87 -23.36 -3.54
N GLY A 260 14.90 -23.43 -2.21
CA GLY A 260 15.34 -24.62 -1.47
C GLY A 260 14.32 -25.76 -1.54
N PRO A 261 14.67 -26.97 -1.04
CA PRO A 261 13.78 -28.14 -1.06
C PRO A 261 12.47 -27.90 -0.30
N ASP A 262 12.53 -27.15 0.80
CA ASP A 262 11.41 -26.86 1.70
C ASP A 262 10.53 -25.68 1.23
N HIS A 263 10.59 -25.33 -0.06
CA HIS A 263 9.83 -24.20 -0.57
C HIS A 263 8.32 -24.44 -0.39
N PRO A 264 7.54 -23.48 0.15
CA PRO A 264 6.12 -23.68 0.45
C PRO A 264 5.23 -24.04 -0.74
N TRP A 265 5.71 -23.81 -1.97
CA TRP A 265 5.00 -24.11 -3.22
C TRP A 265 5.58 -25.30 -3.98
N HIS A 266 6.44 -26.10 -3.34
CA HIS A 266 6.91 -27.35 -3.93
C HIS A 266 5.72 -28.27 -4.22
N GLY A 267 5.62 -28.79 -5.45
CA GLY A 267 4.52 -29.68 -5.86
C GLY A 267 3.16 -29.00 -5.99
N MET A 268 3.09 -27.67 -5.94
CA MET A 268 1.83 -26.94 -6.13
C MET A 268 1.46 -26.90 -7.62
N HIS A 269 0.27 -27.41 -7.96
CA HIS A 269 -0.28 -27.33 -9.31
C HIS A 269 -1.18 -26.09 -9.45
N LEU A 270 -0.84 -25.19 -10.37
CA LEU A 270 -1.63 -23.99 -10.67
C LEU A 270 -2.24 -24.08 -12.07
N SER A 271 -3.50 -23.72 -12.22
CA SER A 271 -4.13 -23.60 -13.55
C SER A 271 -3.66 -22.33 -14.27
N ALA A 272 -3.38 -22.42 -15.57
CA ALA A 272 -2.98 -21.28 -16.40
C ALA A 272 -4.06 -20.18 -16.46
N HIS A 273 -5.34 -20.58 -16.45
CA HIS A 273 -6.51 -19.71 -16.40
C HIS A 273 -7.59 -20.30 -15.47
N TRP A 274 -8.49 -19.45 -14.96
CA TRP A 274 -9.63 -19.91 -14.18
C TRP A 274 -10.51 -20.85 -15.03
N GLY A 275 -10.60 -22.12 -14.62
CA GLY A 275 -11.37 -23.15 -15.33
C GLY A 275 -10.60 -23.92 -16.42
N SER A 276 -9.30 -23.64 -16.64
CA SER A 276 -8.48 -24.43 -17.56
C SER A 276 -7.84 -25.64 -16.87
N HIS A 277 -7.85 -26.80 -17.52
CA HIS A 277 -7.05 -27.96 -17.12
C HIS A 277 -5.56 -27.83 -17.46
N GLN A 278 -5.17 -26.77 -18.19
CA GLN A 278 -3.77 -26.53 -18.52
C GLN A 278 -3.01 -26.04 -17.29
N GLU A 279 -1.93 -26.73 -16.97
CA GLU A 279 -1.06 -26.39 -15.86
C GLU A 279 -0.14 -25.22 -16.20
N LEU A 280 0.02 -24.30 -15.26
CA LEU A 280 0.95 -23.19 -15.34
C LEU A 280 2.34 -23.69 -14.94
N ALA A 281 3.25 -23.76 -15.91
CA ALA A 281 4.66 -23.98 -15.60
C ALA A 281 5.26 -22.75 -14.90
N PHE A 282 5.80 -22.95 -13.70
CA PHE A 282 6.51 -21.91 -12.95
C PHE A 282 7.78 -22.46 -12.30
N THR A 283 8.75 -21.59 -12.09
CA THR A 283 9.99 -21.85 -11.37
C THR A 283 9.90 -21.18 -10.00
N SER A 284 9.99 -21.97 -8.92
CA SER A 284 10.02 -21.44 -7.56
C SER A 284 11.32 -20.68 -7.28
N THR A 285 11.23 -19.62 -6.47
CA THR A 285 12.36 -18.80 -6.00
C THR A 285 12.33 -18.75 -4.48
N ALA A 286 13.46 -18.46 -3.83
CA ALA A 286 13.44 -18.11 -2.41
C ALA A 286 12.42 -16.97 -2.17
N PRO A 287 11.54 -17.07 -1.15
CA PRO A 287 10.49 -16.09 -0.89
C PRO A 287 11.02 -14.91 -0.07
N ASP A 288 12.08 -14.26 -0.55
CA ASP A 288 12.83 -13.18 0.12
C ASP A 288 12.59 -11.79 -0.50
N LEU A 289 12.03 -11.73 -1.71
CA LEU A 289 11.71 -10.49 -2.41
C LEU A 289 10.24 -10.09 -2.26
N VAL A 290 9.99 -8.78 -2.19
CA VAL A 290 8.64 -8.19 -2.14
C VAL A 290 8.40 -7.34 -3.38
N ALA A 291 7.20 -7.46 -3.96
CA ALA A 291 6.73 -6.58 -5.04
C ALA A 291 5.49 -5.80 -4.61
N GLU A 292 5.42 -4.55 -5.07
CA GLU A 292 4.21 -3.74 -5.03
C GLU A 292 3.46 -3.90 -6.36
N PHE A 293 2.15 -4.11 -6.30
CA PHE A 293 1.30 -4.31 -7.47
C PHE A 293 -0.01 -3.56 -7.38
N HIS A 294 -0.55 -3.17 -8.53
CA HIS A 294 -1.92 -2.72 -8.68
C HIS A 294 -2.84 -3.92 -8.83
N GLY A 295 -3.74 -4.10 -7.88
CA GLY A 295 -4.83 -5.07 -7.95
C GLY A 295 -6.15 -4.33 -8.03
N ASP A 296 -7.09 -4.88 -8.79
CA ASP A 296 -8.47 -4.39 -8.75
C ASP A 296 -9.16 -4.82 -7.45
N THR A 297 -10.44 -4.44 -7.32
CA THR A 297 -11.27 -4.78 -6.14
C THR A 297 -11.84 -6.20 -6.19
N ALA A 298 -11.58 -6.99 -7.24
CA ALA A 298 -12.09 -8.35 -7.37
C ALA A 298 -11.25 -9.33 -6.54
N ILE A 299 -11.45 -9.28 -5.22
CA ILE A 299 -10.80 -10.15 -4.25
C ILE A 299 -11.77 -11.27 -3.84
N ASP A 300 -11.30 -12.52 -3.86
CA ASP A 300 -12.03 -13.69 -3.39
C ASP A 300 -11.17 -14.56 -2.50
N ARG A 301 -11.68 -14.85 -1.29
CA ARG A 301 -10.94 -15.56 -0.23
C ARG A 301 -9.51 -15.03 -0.07
N GLY A 302 -9.31 -13.71 -0.11
CA GLY A 302 -7.99 -13.07 0.03
C GLY A 302 -7.05 -13.21 -1.18
N ARG A 303 -7.57 -13.60 -2.36
CA ARG A 303 -6.83 -13.65 -3.63
C ARG A 303 -7.39 -12.65 -4.63
N TRP A 304 -6.51 -11.97 -5.35
CA TRP A 304 -6.90 -11.19 -6.53
C TRP A 304 -7.25 -12.14 -7.67
N ARG A 305 -8.49 -12.05 -8.17
CA ARG A 305 -8.98 -12.93 -9.24
C ARG A 305 -8.35 -12.58 -10.59
N HIS A 306 -8.13 -11.29 -10.85
CA HIS A 306 -7.51 -10.86 -12.10
C HIS A 306 -5.99 -10.70 -11.94
N PRO A 307 -5.22 -10.93 -13.02
CA PRO A 307 -3.79 -10.67 -13.00
C PRO A 307 -3.48 -9.23 -12.58
N VAL A 308 -2.54 -9.08 -11.66
CA VAL A 308 -2.16 -7.79 -11.10
C VAL A 308 -1.00 -7.18 -11.86
N ARG A 309 -0.94 -5.85 -11.96
CA ARG A 309 0.19 -5.18 -12.60
C ARG A 309 1.26 -4.88 -11.55
N VAL A 310 2.44 -5.50 -11.66
CA VAL A 310 3.58 -5.12 -10.81
C VAL A 310 3.96 -3.68 -11.11
N ARG A 311 3.95 -2.86 -10.06
CA ARG A 311 4.38 -1.46 -10.10
C ARG A 311 5.90 -1.39 -9.98
N ARG A 312 6.47 -2.04 -8.97
CA ARG A 312 7.91 -2.01 -8.65
C ARG A 312 8.32 -3.12 -7.67
N LEU A 313 9.61 -3.39 -7.59
CA LEU A 313 10.20 -4.16 -6.50
C LEU A 313 10.35 -3.29 -5.25
N ARG A 314 10.10 -3.87 -4.07
CA ARG A 314 10.21 -3.21 -2.77
C ARG A 314 11.41 -3.76 -2.02
N ARG A 315 12.60 -3.37 -2.47
CA ARG A 315 13.89 -3.80 -1.87
C ARG A 315 14.08 -3.30 -0.42
N ASP A 316 13.25 -2.33 -0.02
CA ASP A 316 13.13 -1.81 1.33
C ASP A 316 12.22 -2.66 2.24
N LEU A 317 11.54 -3.68 1.72
CA LEU A 317 10.63 -4.54 2.48
C LEU A 317 11.14 -5.98 2.52
N ALA A 318 11.16 -6.55 3.71
CA ALA A 318 11.31 -7.99 3.92
C ALA A 318 9.94 -8.69 3.82
N PRO A 319 9.89 -10.01 3.59
CA PRO A 319 8.63 -10.75 3.49
C PRO A 319 7.71 -10.59 4.71
N GLY A 320 8.28 -10.48 5.92
CA GLY A 320 7.52 -10.22 7.15
C GLY A 320 6.91 -8.81 7.24
N ASP A 321 7.27 -7.89 6.33
CA ASP A 321 6.65 -6.56 6.22
C ASP A 321 5.32 -6.55 5.46
N VAL A 322 5.06 -7.63 4.72
CA VAL A 322 3.84 -7.81 3.95
C VAL A 322 2.70 -8.22 4.89
N PRO A 323 1.49 -7.65 4.76
CA PRO A 323 0.36 -8.06 5.59
C PRO A 323 0.14 -9.57 5.52
N MET A 324 -0.03 -10.21 6.68
CA MET A 324 -0.37 -11.62 6.73
C MET A 324 -1.73 -11.86 6.07
N ARG A 325 -1.89 -13.03 5.47
CA ARG A 325 -3.19 -13.49 5.03
C ARG A 325 -3.99 -13.90 6.26
N SER A 326 -5.20 -13.36 6.44
CA SER A 326 -6.11 -13.87 7.46
C SER A 326 -6.51 -15.30 7.11
N ALA A 327 -6.41 -16.22 8.07
CA ALA A 327 -7.18 -17.45 8.01
C ALA A 327 -8.67 -17.04 7.91
N SER A 328 -9.40 -17.67 7.00
CA SER A 328 -10.73 -17.25 6.53
C SER A 328 -11.78 -17.05 7.63
N ALA A 329 -12.88 -16.37 7.26
CA ALA A 329 -14.11 -16.14 8.03
C ALA A 329 -14.50 -17.27 9.02
N PRO A 330 -15.10 -16.93 10.18
CA PRO A 330 -15.42 -17.90 11.22
C PRO A 330 -16.37 -18.99 10.70
N THR A 331 -16.01 -20.25 10.96
CA THR A 331 -16.95 -21.38 10.96
C THR A 331 -17.96 -21.15 12.10
N PRO A 332 -19.27 -21.27 11.86
CA PRO A 332 -20.25 -21.22 12.94
C PRO A 332 -20.18 -22.53 13.73
N GLY A 333 -19.96 -22.45 15.03
CA GLY A 333 -20.17 -23.56 15.96
C GLY A 333 -18.97 -23.89 16.84
N SER A 334 -18.77 -23.12 17.90
CA SER A 334 -18.32 -23.61 19.21
C SER A 334 -18.32 -22.44 20.20
N ALA A 335 -19.46 -22.22 20.87
CA ALA A 335 -19.52 -21.35 22.03
C ALA A 335 -19.11 -22.13 23.28
N PRO A 336 -18.35 -21.55 24.23
CA PRO A 336 -18.38 -22.01 25.61
C PRO A 336 -19.65 -21.46 26.30
N SER A 337 -20.29 -22.36 27.04
CA SER A 337 -21.50 -22.20 27.83
C SER A 337 -21.37 -21.18 28.96
N HIS A 338 -22.29 -20.22 29.04
CA HIS A 338 -22.82 -19.67 30.29
C HIS A 338 -24.29 -19.23 30.08
N PRO A 339 -25.12 -19.28 31.14
CA PRO A 339 -26.57 -19.46 31.01
C PRO A 339 -27.34 -18.15 30.89
N GLU A 340 -28.38 -18.25 30.05
CA GLU A 340 -29.75 -17.75 30.21
C GLU A 340 -29.96 -16.43 30.96
N GLU A 341 -30.32 -15.38 30.20
CA GLU A 341 -31.39 -14.48 30.60
C GLU A 341 -32.22 -14.12 29.36
N GLU A 342 -33.52 -14.42 29.45
CA GLU A 342 -34.56 -14.23 28.46
C GLU A 342 -34.87 -12.75 28.25
N VAL A 343 -34.94 -12.30 27.00
CA VAL A 343 -35.87 -11.22 26.61
C VAL A 343 -36.48 -11.58 25.25
N GLU A 344 -37.79 -11.80 25.28
CA GLU A 344 -38.65 -12.04 24.14
C GLU A 344 -38.68 -10.85 23.16
N GLY A 345 -38.56 -11.18 21.87
CA GLY A 345 -39.49 -10.75 20.83
C GLY A 345 -39.40 -9.32 20.30
N THR A 346 -38.80 -9.17 19.11
CA THR A 346 -39.55 -8.70 17.93
C THR A 346 -38.79 -9.11 16.66
N ASP A 347 -39.38 -10.06 15.95
CA ASP A 347 -38.91 -10.59 14.68
C ASP A 347 -39.32 -9.65 13.54
N MET A 348 -38.34 -9.04 12.87
CA MET A 348 -38.49 -8.45 11.54
C MET A 348 -37.25 -8.82 10.73
N ALA A 349 -37.27 -10.01 10.15
CA ALA A 349 -36.27 -10.48 9.19
C ALA A 349 -36.10 -9.47 8.02
N ALA A 350 -35.01 -8.71 8.04
CA ALA A 350 -34.58 -7.88 6.93
C ALA A 350 -34.14 -8.76 5.75
N LYS A 351 -35.07 -9.02 4.83
CA LYS A 351 -34.78 -9.58 3.51
C LYS A 351 -33.72 -8.71 2.82
N GLN A 352 -32.51 -9.24 2.61
CA GLN A 352 -31.45 -8.58 1.84
C GLN A 352 -31.97 -8.28 0.41
N THR A 353 -32.22 -7.01 0.13
CA THR A 353 -32.58 -6.54 -1.21
C THR A 353 -31.34 -6.63 -2.12
N LYS A 354 -31.40 -7.53 -3.09
CA LYS A 354 -30.35 -7.73 -4.11
C LYS A 354 -30.21 -6.45 -4.95
N ARG A 355 -28.98 -5.92 -5.07
CA ARG A 355 -28.69 -4.73 -5.88
C ARG A 355 -28.99 -4.97 -7.36
N ALA A 356 -29.82 -4.14 -7.97
CA ALA A 356 -30.09 -4.18 -9.41
C ALA A 356 -28.88 -3.63 -10.18
N VAL A 357 -28.48 -4.28 -11.28
CA VAL A 357 -27.33 -3.81 -12.09
C VAL A 357 -27.75 -3.71 -13.55
N TYR A 358 -27.54 -2.52 -14.13
CA TYR A 358 -27.85 -2.19 -15.52
C TYR A 358 -26.55 -1.97 -16.30
N HIS A 359 -26.24 -2.86 -17.23
CA HIS A 359 -25.07 -2.77 -18.10
C HIS A 359 -25.46 -2.12 -19.42
N ILE A 360 -24.79 -1.03 -19.79
CA ILE A 360 -25.00 -0.35 -21.07
C ILE A 360 -23.89 -0.76 -22.01
N THR A 361 -24.21 -1.56 -23.01
CA THR A 361 -23.24 -2.12 -23.96
C THR A 361 -23.58 -1.72 -25.39
N PRO A 362 -22.60 -1.68 -26.30
CA PRO A 362 -22.89 -1.64 -27.73
C PRO A 362 -23.80 -2.82 -28.13
N ALA A 363 -24.74 -2.58 -29.03
CA ALA A 363 -25.53 -3.65 -29.62
C ALA A 363 -24.73 -4.26 -30.79
N ALA A 364 -24.36 -5.53 -30.70
CA ALA A 364 -23.85 -6.29 -31.83
C ALA A 364 -25.05 -6.86 -32.61
N ASP A 365 -25.06 -6.71 -33.93
CA ASP A 365 -26.06 -7.26 -34.86
C ASP A 365 -27.54 -6.90 -34.58
N ARG A 366 -27.87 -5.61 -34.63
CA ARG A 366 -29.27 -5.11 -34.57
C ARG A 366 -29.60 -4.21 -35.78
N PRO A 367 -30.87 -4.13 -36.20
CA PRO A 367 -31.28 -3.39 -37.40
C PRO A 367 -30.89 -1.91 -37.37
N ALA A 368 -30.78 -1.30 -38.54
CA ALA A 368 -30.23 0.04 -38.75
C ALA A 368 -30.94 1.09 -37.87
N GLY A 369 -30.26 1.51 -36.79
CA GLY A 369 -30.71 2.59 -35.91
C GLY A 369 -30.39 2.39 -34.44
N GLU A 370 -30.35 1.14 -33.95
CA GLU A 370 -30.16 0.81 -32.53
C GLU A 370 -28.72 0.36 -32.25
N LYS A 371 -27.91 1.26 -31.69
CA LYS A 371 -26.46 1.06 -31.53
C LYS A 371 -26.04 0.66 -30.11
N TRP A 372 -26.97 0.72 -29.15
CA TRP A 372 -26.71 0.50 -27.73
C TRP A 372 -27.83 -0.30 -27.09
N GLN A 373 -27.54 -1.01 -26.01
CA GLN A 373 -28.54 -1.78 -25.26
C GLN A 373 -28.28 -1.70 -23.75
N ILE A 374 -29.35 -1.73 -22.98
CA ILE A 374 -29.31 -1.92 -21.52
C ILE A 374 -29.56 -3.39 -21.24
N GLN A 375 -28.65 -4.03 -20.52
CA GLN A 375 -28.76 -5.41 -20.06
C GLN A 375 -28.91 -5.43 -18.55
N HIS A 376 -29.94 -6.10 -18.04
CA HIS A 376 -30.13 -6.28 -16.61
C HIS A 376 -30.84 -7.60 -16.30
N GLN A 377 -30.85 -7.97 -15.02
CA GLN A 377 -31.53 -9.16 -14.52
C GLN A 377 -32.83 -8.76 -13.84
N GLU A 378 -33.93 -9.34 -14.28
CA GLU A 378 -35.24 -9.24 -13.62
C GLU A 378 -35.62 -10.65 -13.12
N GLY A 379 -35.44 -10.87 -11.81
CA GLY A 379 -35.54 -12.22 -11.23
C GLY A 379 -34.45 -13.17 -11.76
N ARG A 380 -34.86 -14.22 -12.50
CA ARG A 380 -33.95 -15.16 -13.18
C ARG A 380 -33.80 -14.89 -14.69
N ARG A 381 -34.49 -13.87 -15.21
CA ARG A 381 -34.53 -13.58 -16.65
C ARG A 381 -33.55 -12.45 -16.98
N ALA A 382 -32.75 -12.64 -18.02
CA ALA A 382 -31.97 -11.57 -18.60
C ALA A 382 -32.86 -10.74 -19.55
N VAL A 383 -32.88 -9.42 -19.33
CA VAL A 383 -33.63 -8.46 -20.13
C VAL A 383 -32.63 -7.58 -20.90
N SER A 384 -32.88 -7.40 -22.20
CA SER A 384 -32.09 -6.55 -23.10
C SER A 384 -33.01 -5.55 -23.78
N GLU A 385 -32.74 -4.26 -23.58
CA GLU A 385 -33.52 -3.15 -24.13
C GLU A 385 -32.65 -2.32 -25.08
N PRO A 386 -32.97 -2.28 -26.38
CA PRO A 386 -32.17 -1.55 -27.35
C PRO A 386 -32.49 -0.05 -27.37
N HIS A 387 -31.49 0.75 -27.71
CA HIS A 387 -31.56 2.20 -27.82
C HIS A 387 -30.72 2.71 -29.00
N ARG A 388 -31.15 3.81 -29.60
CA ARG A 388 -30.47 4.39 -30.78
C ARG A 388 -29.10 4.97 -30.46
N THR A 389 -28.97 5.61 -29.30
CA THR A 389 -27.72 6.27 -28.86
C THR A 389 -27.32 5.87 -27.44
N GLN A 390 -26.03 6.01 -27.12
CA GLN A 390 -25.49 5.71 -25.79
C GLN A 390 -26.14 6.59 -24.73
N ARG A 391 -26.36 7.87 -25.06
CA ARG A 391 -26.98 8.85 -24.18
C ARG A 391 -28.40 8.43 -23.78
N GLN A 392 -29.21 8.01 -24.76
CA GLN A 392 -30.56 7.51 -24.49
C GLN A 392 -30.56 6.26 -23.59
N ALA A 393 -29.62 5.34 -23.80
CA ALA A 393 -29.48 4.17 -22.93
C ALA A 393 -29.05 4.57 -21.51
N ILE A 394 -28.16 5.56 -21.36
CA ILE A 394 -27.73 6.06 -20.05
C ILE A 394 -28.89 6.71 -19.32
N ASP A 395 -29.63 7.60 -19.98
CA ASP A 395 -30.74 8.32 -19.36
C ASP A 395 -31.85 7.34 -18.93
N ALA A 396 -32.20 6.36 -19.78
CA ALA A 396 -33.16 5.32 -19.44
C ALA A 396 -32.69 4.40 -18.30
N ALA A 397 -31.42 3.97 -18.29
CA ALA A 397 -30.88 3.13 -17.22
C ALA A 397 -30.86 3.86 -15.87
N ARG A 398 -30.60 5.18 -15.87
CA ARG A 398 -30.60 6.00 -14.67
C ARG A 398 -32.00 6.15 -14.07
N GLU A 399 -33.02 6.39 -14.90
CA GLU A 399 -34.40 6.46 -14.41
C GLU A 399 -34.84 5.12 -13.79
N LYS A 400 -34.48 4.00 -14.42
CA LYS A 400 -34.72 2.68 -13.82
C LYS A 400 -33.95 2.47 -12.53
N ALA A 401 -32.68 2.85 -12.47
CA ALA A 401 -31.87 2.72 -11.26
C ALA A 401 -32.40 3.57 -10.09
N LYS A 402 -32.98 4.74 -10.36
CA LYS A 402 -33.65 5.56 -9.34
C LYS A 402 -34.89 4.86 -8.76
N GLN A 403 -35.60 4.08 -9.56
CA GLN A 403 -36.81 3.34 -9.16
C GLN A 403 -36.49 1.99 -8.46
N HIS A 404 -35.29 1.43 -8.63
CA HIS A 404 -34.90 0.09 -8.16
C HIS A 404 -33.72 0.10 -7.18
N GLN A 405 -33.76 0.96 -6.16
CA GLN A 405 -32.67 1.10 -5.20
C GLN A 405 -32.62 -0.09 -4.20
N PRO A 406 -31.42 -0.64 -3.88
CA PRO A 406 -30.10 -0.22 -4.37
C PRO A 406 -29.84 -0.66 -5.82
N ALA A 407 -29.27 0.23 -6.64
CA ALA A 407 -28.96 -0.04 -8.04
C ALA A 407 -27.59 0.48 -8.50
N GLN A 408 -27.05 -0.09 -9.58
CA GLN A 408 -25.83 0.35 -10.24
C GLN A 408 -26.03 0.39 -11.76
N VAL A 409 -25.54 1.44 -12.40
CA VAL A 409 -25.49 1.59 -13.86
C VAL A 409 -24.03 1.55 -14.30
N VAL A 410 -23.67 0.61 -15.17
CA VAL A 410 -22.31 0.39 -15.67
C VAL A 410 -22.29 0.67 -17.16
N VAL A 411 -21.53 1.68 -17.59
CA VAL A 411 -21.43 2.10 -18.99
C VAL A 411 -20.18 1.51 -19.63
N HIS A 412 -20.35 0.68 -20.65
CA HIS A 412 -19.25 0.09 -21.42
C HIS A 412 -18.95 0.94 -22.66
N GLY A 413 -17.69 0.98 -23.06
CA GLY A 413 -17.26 1.52 -24.34
C GLY A 413 -17.45 0.50 -25.47
N ARG A 414 -17.23 0.95 -26.72
CA ARG A 414 -17.22 0.04 -27.89
C ARG A 414 -16.10 -0.99 -27.87
N ASP A 415 -15.08 -0.74 -27.06
CA ASP A 415 -13.95 -1.62 -26.75
C ASP A 415 -14.27 -2.63 -25.63
N GLY A 416 -15.51 -2.67 -25.13
CA GLY A 416 -15.95 -3.57 -24.06
C GLY A 416 -15.42 -3.21 -22.67
N ARG A 417 -14.69 -2.09 -22.53
CA ARG A 417 -14.18 -1.60 -21.23
C ARG A 417 -15.20 -0.71 -20.55
N ILE A 418 -15.24 -0.76 -19.21
CA ILE A 418 -16.07 0.16 -18.42
C ILE A 418 -15.51 1.57 -18.54
N ARG A 419 -16.37 2.50 -18.95
CA ARG A 419 -16.04 3.92 -19.10
C ARG A 419 -16.52 4.73 -17.90
N THR A 420 -17.67 4.38 -17.34
CA THR A 420 -18.26 5.11 -16.21
C THR A 420 -19.24 4.23 -15.45
N GLU A 421 -19.36 4.47 -14.15
CA GLU A 421 -20.34 3.80 -13.29
C GLU A 421 -21.09 4.80 -12.41
N TYR A 422 -22.36 4.54 -12.16
CA TYR A 422 -23.23 5.33 -11.28
C TYR A 422 -23.92 4.39 -10.29
N THR A 423 -24.00 4.77 -9.01
CA THR A 423 -24.67 4.00 -7.96
C THR A 423 -25.82 4.80 -7.38
N TYR A 424 -26.96 4.15 -7.14
CA TYR A 424 -28.20 4.75 -6.68
C TYR A 424 -28.73 4.03 -5.44
N GLY A 425 -29.09 4.80 -4.41
CA GLY A 425 -29.53 4.30 -3.10
C GLY A 425 -28.39 3.91 -2.16
N ASN A 426 -28.72 3.79 -0.87
CA ASN A 426 -27.78 3.27 0.13
C ASN A 426 -27.62 1.77 -0.07
N ASP A 427 -26.46 1.34 -0.56
CA ASP A 427 -26.08 -0.07 -0.50
C ASP A 427 -25.96 -0.44 0.99
N PRO A 428 -26.76 -1.38 1.54
CA PRO A 428 -26.64 -1.81 2.94
C PRO A 428 -25.26 -2.42 3.26
N ARG A 429 -24.37 -2.58 2.26
CA ARG A 429 -22.98 -2.99 2.41
C ARG A 429 -21.98 -1.82 2.45
N ARG A 430 -22.45 -0.57 2.54
CA ARG A 430 -21.61 0.59 2.87
C ARG A 430 -22.06 1.19 4.20
N THR A 431 -21.16 1.22 5.17
CA THR A 431 -21.32 2.04 6.38
C THR A 431 -21.40 3.53 5.96
N PRO A 432 -22.31 4.34 6.53
CA PRO A 432 -22.49 5.73 6.13
C PRO A 432 -21.22 6.54 6.40
N GLY A 433 -20.88 7.42 5.46
CA GLY A 433 -19.72 8.31 5.53
C GLY A 433 -20.08 9.70 6.02
#